data_AF-A0A9W6PQT0-F1
#
_entry.id   AF-A0A9W6PQT0-F1
#
_cell.length_a   1.000
_cell.length_b   1.000
_cell.length_c   1.000
_cell.angle_alpha   90.00
_cell.angle_beta   90.00
_cell.angle_gamma   90.00
#
_symmetry.space_group_name_H-M   'P 1'
#
loop_
_entity.id
_entity.type
_entity.pdbx_description
1 polymer ?
#
loop_
_entity_poly.entity_id
_entity_poly.type
_entity_poly.pdbx_seq_one_letter_code
_entity_poly.pdbx_strand_id
1 'polypeptide(L)'
;MSGDGEELSVRMARYVAVEEAAAPPSRVDPALAVLRGRARRRRRAWTVVAAAAAVVLSTGSFAVLRDGGGAGPAEVPAVLPTGSPTGSLPPDAYRKTAPTEQSSAAPVVGRTVLTVPARFGWLPDSVPGVTYRSGPLQVGVVAGGRPGVSTRFELTAFPVGVTPDVDPLIGAGDGLRIDAPPVNGQEAYWVSSSDPAFAAAMDTLRFRSAGGRWFQLESAGLSEADRQQVPLRVAAGVLPGDYAPPMPLALSSLPERSVVSEVELYLPLRGEDRWEVRVNFQEQLSHYLVVHAGPDLPDPPANVLPGQSFFPEECGTGGGVKWCVDSAQPVAGSEVGDPAAWLARVVPRGNDRAAWSTDVLP
;
A
#
# COMPACT_ATOMS: atom_id res chain seq x y z
N MET A 1 -53.16 4.60 -39.88
CA MET A 1 -52.29 5.69 -39.38
C MET A 1 -51.13 5.10 -38.56
N SER A 2 -50.24 4.32 -39.18
CA SER A 2 -49.17 3.58 -38.48
C SER A 2 -47.77 3.75 -39.13
N GLY A 3 -47.60 4.73 -40.03
CA GLY A 3 -46.33 4.97 -40.73
C GLY A 3 -45.42 6.00 -40.07
N ASP A 4 -45.99 6.96 -39.33
CA ASP A 4 -45.24 8.11 -38.82
C ASP A 4 -44.26 7.75 -37.69
N GLY A 5 -44.52 6.65 -36.97
CA GLY A 5 -43.65 6.17 -35.88
C GLY A 5 -42.35 5.55 -36.38
N GLU A 6 -42.40 4.81 -37.49
CA GLU A 6 -41.20 4.20 -38.09
C GLU A 6 -40.30 5.29 -38.69
N GLU A 7 -40.88 6.27 -39.38
CA GLU A 7 -40.12 7.36 -39.99
C GLU A 7 -39.41 8.22 -38.94
N LEU A 8 -40.07 8.49 -37.79
CA LEU A 8 -39.46 9.23 -36.69
C LEU A 8 -38.34 8.44 -36.00
N SER A 9 -38.48 7.11 -35.89
CA SER A 9 -37.45 6.24 -35.32
C SER A 9 -36.18 6.20 -36.19
N VAL A 10 -36.34 6.13 -37.51
CA VAL A 10 -35.23 6.14 -38.48
C VAL A 10 -34.54 7.50 -38.47
N ARG A 11 -35.31 8.60 -38.35
CA ARG A 11 -34.75 9.95 -38.28
C ARG A 11 -33.95 10.17 -37.00
N MET A 12 -34.45 9.72 -35.84
CA MET A 12 -33.73 9.79 -34.57
C MET A 12 -32.46 8.95 -34.59
N ALA A 13 -32.51 7.72 -35.11
CA ALA A 13 -31.33 6.88 -35.25
C ALA A 13 -30.25 7.55 -36.12
N ARG A 14 -30.66 8.25 -37.18
CA ARG A 14 -29.75 8.98 -38.07
C ARG A 14 -29.12 10.20 -37.38
N TYR A 15 -29.88 10.94 -36.56
CA TYR A 15 -29.33 12.05 -35.77
C TYR A 15 -28.33 11.57 -34.72
N VAL A 16 -28.63 10.48 -34.01
CA VAL A 16 -27.72 9.89 -33.02
C VAL A 16 -26.42 9.43 -33.68
N ALA A 17 -26.49 8.75 -34.83
CA ALA A 17 -25.30 8.29 -35.53
C ALA A 17 -24.40 9.44 -36.04
N VAL A 18 -24.99 10.56 -36.46
CA VAL A 18 -24.23 11.75 -36.90
C VAL A 18 -23.56 12.44 -35.72
N GLU A 19 -24.27 12.56 -34.59
CA GLU A 19 -23.72 13.15 -33.36
C GLU A 19 -22.64 12.26 -32.73
N GLU A 20 -22.83 10.93 -32.71
CA GLU A 20 -21.82 9.98 -32.22
C GLU A 20 -20.55 9.96 -33.09
N ALA A 21 -20.68 10.16 -34.40
CA ALA A 21 -19.53 10.28 -35.30
C ALA A 21 -18.79 11.61 -35.16
N ALA A 22 -19.47 12.67 -34.73
CA ALA A 22 -18.90 13.99 -34.46
C ALA A 22 -18.33 14.13 -33.03
N ALA A 23 -18.70 13.21 -32.12
CA ALA A 23 -18.20 13.20 -30.77
C ALA A 23 -16.69 12.83 -30.76
N PRO A 24 -15.84 13.63 -30.08
CA PRO A 24 -14.47 13.22 -29.81
C PRO A 24 -14.45 11.84 -29.17
N PRO A 25 -13.50 10.95 -29.51
CA PRO A 25 -13.44 9.61 -28.94
C PRO A 25 -13.48 9.72 -27.42
N SER A 26 -14.45 9.00 -26.82
CA SER A 26 -14.61 8.95 -25.37
C SER A 26 -13.27 8.60 -24.73
N ARG A 27 -12.70 9.54 -23.97
CA ARG A 27 -11.51 9.31 -23.13
C ARG A 27 -11.82 8.39 -21.94
N VAL A 28 -13.09 8.01 -21.78
CA VAL A 28 -13.54 7.13 -20.71
C VAL A 28 -13.54 5.70 -21.22
N ASP A 29 -12.61 4.91 -20.70
CA ASP A 29 -12.59 3.46 -20.88
C ASP A 29 -13.74 2.83 -20.07
N PRO A 30 -14.75 2.22 -20.73
CA PRO A 30 -15.90 1.63 -20.05
C PRO A 30 -15.53 0.40 -19.23
N ALA A 31 -14.50 -0.35 -19.61
CA ALA A 31 -14.03 -1.50 -18.83
C ALA A 31 -13.42 -1.02 -17.50
N LEU A 32 -12.64 0.06 -17.55
CA LEU A 32 -12.04 0.69 -16.38
C LEU A 32 -13.13 1.32 -15.47
N ALA A 33 -14.20 1.88 -16.05
CA ALA A 33 -15.34 2.39 -15.29
C ALA A 33 -16.11 1.27 -14.55
N VAL A 34 -16.33 0.11 -15.18
CA VAL A 34 -16.99 -1.05 -14.55
C VAL A 34 -16.13 -1.63 -13.41
N LEU A 35 -14.81 -1.72 -13.61
CA LEU A 35 -13.87 -2.16 -12.58
C LEU A 35 -13.87 -1.21 -11.37
N ARG A 36 -13.82 0.12 -11.62
CA ARG A 36 -13.95 1.16 -10.58
C ARG A 36 -15.26 1.04 -9.79
N GLY A 37 -16.37 0.74 -10.46
CA GLY A 37 -17.69 0.54 -9.82
C GLY A 37 -17.73 -0.67 -8.88
N ARG A 38 -17.12 -1.79 -9.27
CA ARG A 38 -17.08 -3.03 -8.46
C ARG A 38 -16.21 -2.88 -7.20
N ALA A 39 -15.04 -2.23 -7.32
CA ALA A 39 -14.17 -1.96 -6.16
C ALA A 39 -14.89 -1.09 -5.11
N ARG A 40 -15.62 -0.06 -5.54
CA ARG A 40 -16.40 0.80 -4.65
C ARG A 40 -17.52 0.05 -3.92
N ARG A 41 -18.20 -0.89 -4.60
CA ARG A 41 -19.25 -1.72 -3.97
C ARG A 41 -18.68 -2.67 -2.92
N ARG A 42 -17.51 -3.27 -3.16
CA ARG A 42 -16.83 -4.14 -2.18
C ARG A 42 -16.51 -3.38 -0.90
N ARG A 43 -15.88 -2.19 -0.99
CA ARG A 43 -15.57 -1.37 0.20
C ARG A 43 -16.79 -1.04 1.05
N ARG A 44 -17.93 -0.72 0.42
CA ARG A 44 -19.20 -0.47 1.13
C ARG A 44 -19.72 -1.70 1.87
N ALA A 45 -19.52 -2.89 1.31
CA ALA A 45 -19.90 -4.13 1.99
C ALA A 45 -19.05 -4.36 3.25
N TRP A 46 -17.73 -4.11 3.18
CA TRP A 46 -16.82 -4.28 4.32
C TRP A 46 -17.10 -3.29 5.46
N THR A 47 -17.42 -2.02 5.16
CA THR A 47 -17.77 -1.04 6.20
C THR A 47 -19.05 -1.39 6.95
N VAL A 48 -20.03 -2.01 6.29
CA VAL A 48 -21.28 -2.46 6.94
C VAL A 48 -21.03 -3.66 7.85
N VAL A 49 -20.16 -4.59 7.44
CA VAL A 49 -19.79 -5.75 8.26
C VAL A 49 -19.01 -5.33 9.52
N ALA A 50 -18.08 -4.37 9.39
CA ALA A 50 -17.32 -3.85 10.53
C ALA A 50 -18.22 -3.11 11.55
N ALA A 51 -19.20 -2.33 11.07
CA ALA A 51 -20.17 -1.67 11.94
C ALA A 51 -21.08 -2.67 12.69
N ALA A 52 -21.48 -3.77 12.03
CA ALA A 52 -22.27 -4.82 12.68
C ALA A 52 -21.47 -5.57 13.77
N ALA A 53 -20.17 -5.81 13.56
CA ALA A 53 -19.31 -6.47 14.54
C ALA A 53 -19.10 -5.63 15.82
N ALA A 54 -19.04 -4.30 15.70
CA ALA A 54 -18.89 -3.40 16.85
C ALA A 54 -20.13 -3.39 17.76
N VAL A 55 -21.34 -3.54 17.20
CA VAL A 55 -22.58 -3.57 17.99
C VAL A 55 -22.67 -4.87 18.82
N VAL A 56 -22.22 -6.00 18.28
CA VAL A 56 -22.26 -7.30 18.97
C VAL A 56 -21.27 -7.38 20.14
N LEU A 57 -20.16 -6.63 20.10
CA LEU A 57 -19.20 -6.58 21.21
C LEU A 57 -19.64 -5.66 22.35
N SER A 58 -20.61 -4.76 22.13
CA SER A 58 -21.08 -3.81 23.14
C SER A 58 -22.14 -4.36 24.09
N THR A 59 -22.74 -5.52 23.78
CA THR A 59 -23.79 -6.15 24.60
C THR A 59 -23.30 -7.25 25.54
N GLY A 60 -22.00 -7.57 25.55
CA GLY A 60 -21.44 -8.70 26.32
C GLY A 60 -20.91 -8.40 27.73
N SER A 61 -20.81 -7.13 28.15
CA SER A 61 -19.96 -6.76 29.31
C SER A 61 -20.69 -6.54 30.65
N PHE A 62 -21.97 -6.91 30.79
CA PHE A 62 -22.72 -6.76 32.05
C PHE A 62 -23.24 -8.10 32.56
N ALA A 63 -22.37 -9.01 33.00
CA ALA A 63 -22.84 -10.25 33.66
C ALA A 63 -21.91 -10.89 34.71
N VAL A 64 -20.84 -10.24 35.15
CA VAL A 64 -20.00 -10.81 36.23
C VAL A 64 -19.58 -9.72 37.20
N LEU A 65 -20.31 -9.61 38.31
CA LEU A 65 -19.83 -9.21 39.64
C LEU A 65 -21.04 -9.26 40.60
N ARG A 66 -21.30 -10.44 41.17
CA ARG A 66 -22.24 -10.64 42.26
C ARG A 66 -21.66 -11.68 43.22
N ASP A 67 -20.99 -11.22 44.27
CA ASP A 67 -21.14 -11.65 45.67
C ASP A 67 -19.95 -11.21 46.53
N GLY A 68 -20.24 -10.65 47.71
CA GLY A 68 -19.25 -10.32 48.74
C GLY A 68 -19.55 -9.03 49.51
N GLY A 69 -20.71 -8.96 50.17
CA GLY A 69 -21.10 -7.81 51.00
C GLY A 69 -20.44 -7.81 52.38
N GLY A 70 -19.85 -6.67 52.76
CA GLY A 70 -19.43 -6.32 54.11
C GLY A 70 -19.61 -4.82 54.36
N ALA A 71 -20.65 -4.49 55.15
CA ALA A 71 -20.88 -3.30 55.98
C ALA A 71 -20.58 -1.87 55.47
N GLY A 72 -21.65 -1.08 55.29
CA GLY A 72 -21.79 0.26 55.89
C GLY A 72 -21.64 1.48 54.95
N PRO A 73 -22.44 2.57 55.14
CA PRO A 73 -22.87 3.43 54.04
C PRO A 73 -22.16 4.79 53.98
N ALA A 74 -21.99 5.33 52.77
CA ALA A 74 -21.80 6.75 52.52
C ALA A 74 -22.73 7.18 51.38
N GLU A 75 -23.75 7.94 51.73
CA GLU A 75 -24.61 8.68 50.80
C GLU A 75 -23.77 9.69 50.01
N VAL A 76 -23.88 9.65 48.69
CA VAL A 76 -23.48 10.75 47.81
C VAL A 76 -24.65 11.02 46.85
N PRO A 77 -25.15 12.26 46.77
CA PRO A 77 -26.29 12.58 45.92
C PRO A 77 -25.90 12.57 44.44
N ALA A 78 -26.66 11.80 43.64
CA ALA A 78 -26.58 11.81 42.20
C ALA A 78 -27.26 13.06 41.63
N VAL A 79 -26.45 13.99 41.11
CA VAL A 79 -26.94 15.08 40.24
C VAL A 79 -26.93 14.57 38.80
N LEU A 80 -28.11 14.37 38.23
CA LEU A 80 -28.30 14.11 36.80
C LEU A 80 -28.11 15.41 36.00
N PRO A 81 -27.27 15.45 34.95
CA PRO A 81 -27.38 16.47 33.92
C PRO A 81 -28.43 16.02 32.89
N THR A 82 -29.57 16.70 32.93
CA THR A 82 -30.59 16.70 31.87
C THR A 82 -30.13 17.65 30.76
N GLY A 83 -29.98 17.16 29.53
CA GLY A 83 -29.90 18.02 28.34
C GLY A 83 -28.93 17.53 27.28
N SER A 84 -29.42 16.75 26.32
CA SER A 84 -28.80 16.61 25.00
C SER A 84 -29.64 17.40 23.99
N PRO A 85 -29.10 18.43 23.33
CA PRO A 85 -29.79 19.05 22.19
C PRO A 85 -29.62 18.17 20.95
N THR A 86 -30.73 17.62 20.47
CA THR A 86 -30.86 16.93 19.19
C THR A 86 -30.77 17.94 18.05
N GLY A 87 -29.55 18.23 17.59
CA GLY A 87 -29.30 18.98 16.36
C GLY A 87 -29.21 18.03 15.17
N SER A 88 -30.33 17.78 14.50
CA SER A 88 -30.37 17.04 13.23
C SER A 88 -29.76 17.89 12.11
N LEU A 89 -28.52 17.58 11.72
CA LEU A 89 -27.89 18.12 10.52
C LEU A 89 -28.28 17.27 9.28
N PRO A 90 -28.56 17.90 8.12
CA PRO A 90 -28.98 17.19 6.91
C PRO A 90 -27.84 16.35 6.29
N PRO A 91 -28.12 15.13 5.82
CA PRO A 91 -27.11 14.21 5.32
C PRO A 91 -26.82 14.42 3.83
N ASP A 92 -26.36 15.61 3.40
CA ASP A 92 -26.10 15.85 1.96
C ASP A 92 -24.85 16.68 1.59
N ALA A 93 -23.98 17.05 2.54
CA ALA A 93 -22.84 17.94 2.24
C ALA A 93 -21.47 17.25 2.05
N TYR A 94 -21.35 15.93 2.18
CA TYR A 94 -20.06 15.21 2.05
C TYR A 94 -20.05 14.23 0.87
N ARG A 95 -20.23 14.74 -0.35
CA ARG A 95 -19.96 13.98 -1.58
C ARG A 95 -18.88 14.64 -2.43
N LYS A 96 -17.76 15.01 -1.78
CA LYS A 96 -16.55 15.42 -2.51
C LYS A 96 -15.80 14.15 -2.92
N THR A 97 -15.72 13.96 -4.23
CA THR A 97 -15.04 12.87 -4.93
C THR A 97 -13.56 12.80 -4.57
N ALA A 98 -13.20 11.84 -3.71
CA ALA A 98 -11.82 11.39 -3.60
C ALA A 98 -11.44 10.62 -4.89
N PRO A 99 -10.26 10.86 -5.49
CA PRO A 99 -9.77 10.04 -6.59
C PRO A 99 -9.45 8.65 -6.01
N THR A 100 -10.34 7.68 -6.22
CA THR A 100 -10.14 6.30 -5.80
C THR A 100 -9.67 5.49 -7.00
N GLU A 101 -8.46 5.77 -7.48
CA GLU A 101 -7.75 4.88 -8.40
C GLU A 101 -7.10 3.77 -7.58
N GLN A 102 -7.90 2.78 -7.16
CA GLN A 102 -7.33 1.46 -6.92
C GLN A 102 -7.10 0.84 -8.29
N SER A 103 -5.91 1.14 -8.82
CA SER A 103 -5.35 0.54 -10.01
C SER A 103 -5.42 -0.98 -9.84
N SER A 104 -6.15 -1.65 -10.73
CA SER A 104 -5.92 -3.07 -10.96
C SER A 104 -4.44 -3.20 -11.21
N ALA A 105 -3.71 -3.92 -10.35
CA ALA A 105 -2.27 -4.13 -10.52
C ALA A 105 -2.05 -4.47 -12.00
N ALA A 106 -1.30 -3.64 -12.71
CA ALA A 106 -0.96 -3.96 -14.08
C ALA A 106 -0.28 -5.33 -14.02
N PRO A 107 -0.72 -6.33 -14.80
CA PRO A 107 -0.10 -7.64 -14.77
C PRO A 107 1.40 -7.43 -14.97
N VAL A 108 2.21 -8.01 -14.09
CA VAL A 108 3.66 -7.99 -14.24
C VAL A 108 3.97 -8.71 -15.56
N VAL A 109 4.42 -7.95 -16.55
CA VAL A 109 4.82 -8.50 -17.85
C VAL A 109 6.32 -8.78 -17.78
N GLY A 110 6.70 -10.05 -17.92
CA GLY A 110 8.09 -10.49 -17.94
C GLY A 110 8.51 -11.24 -16.69
N ARG A 111 9.79 -11.63 -16.64
CA ARG A 111 10.37 -12.45 -15.58
C ARG A 111 10.72 -11.68 -14.31
N THR A 112 10.84 -10.35 -14.44
CA THR A 112 11.17 -9.42 -13.34
C THR A 112 9.91 -8.93 -12.66
N VAL A 113 9.80 -9.18 -11.35
CA VAL A 113 8.62 -8.80 -10.55
C VAL A 113 8.79 -7.51 -9.74
N LEU A 114 10.05 -7.11 -9.53
CA LEU A 114 10.40 -5.97 -8.71
C LEU A 114 11.25 -5.00 -9.54
N THR A 115 10.62 -3.91 -9.96
CA THR A 115 11.30 -2.78 -10.60
C THR A 115 10.86 -1.51 -9.89
N VAL A 116 11.83 -0.70 -9.47
CA VAL A 116 11.58 0.59 -8.82
C VAL A 116 12.18 1.72 -9.66
N PRO A 117 11.60 2.93 -9.64
CA PRO A 117 11.99 4.04 -10.51
C PRO A 117 13.23 4.81 -10.06
N ALA A 118 13.77 4.47 -8.89
CA ALA A 118 14.98 5.05 -8.33
C ALA A 118 15.49 4.20 -7.16
N ARG A 119 16.70 4.49 -6.70
CA ARG A 119 17.26 3.97 -5.44
C ARG A 119 17.97 5.07 -4.67
N PHE A 120 18.14 4.87 -3.36
CA PHE A 120 18.99 5.74 -2.55
C PHE A 120 20.47 5.49 -2.84
N GLY A 121 21.24 6.56 -3.08
CA GLY A 121 22.70 6.54 -3.16
C GLY A 121 23.39 6.98 -1.88
N TRP A 122 22.68 7.70 -1.00
CA TRP A 122 23.13 8.03 0.36
C TRP A 122 21.96 7.99 1.32
N LEU A 123 22.20 7.47 2.53
CA LEU A 123 21.28 7.44 3.65
C LEU A 123 22.03 7.77 4.94
N PRO A 124 21.37 8.37 5.94
CA PRO A 124 22.00 8.62 7.22
C PRO A 124 22.27 7.32 7.97
N ASP A 125 23.25 7.37 8.85
CA ASP A 125 23.71 6.23 9.65
C ASP A 125 22.65 5.66 10.61
N SER A 126 21.54 6.35 10.85
CA SER A 126 20.44 5.81 11.65
C SER A 126 19.60 4.78 10.90
N VAL A 127 19.75 4.67 9.58
CA VAL A 127 18.93 3.79 8.73
C VAL A 127 19.54 2.39 8.66
N PRO A 128 18.82 1.34 9.12
CA PRO A 128 19.36 -0.02 9.16
C PRO A 128 19.30 -0.75 7.81
N GLY A 129 18.33 -0.40 6.95
CA GLY A 129 18.07 -1.14 5.73
C GLY A 129 17.14 -0.41 4.75
N VAL A 130 16.94 -1.04 3.60
CA VAL A 130 16.14 -0.54 2.48
C VAL A 130 15.17 -1.62 2.02
N THR A 131 13.89 -1.31 1.99
CA THR A 131 12.83 -2.12 1.39
C THR A 131 12.48 -1.58 0.00
N TYR A 132 12.62 -2.42 -1.01
CA TYR A 132 12.14 -2.18 -2.36
C TYR A 132 10.73 -2.74 -2.49
N ARG A 133 9.80 -1.98 -3.08
CA ARG A 133 8.38 -2.37 -3.19
C ARG A 133 7.83 -2.16 -4.58
N SER A 134 7.07 -3.13 -5.06
CA SER A 134 6.33 -3.06 -6.33
C SER A 134 4.96 -3.68 -6.15
N GLY A 135 3.90 -2.88 -6.29
CA GLY A 135 2.51 -3.33 -6.20
C GLY A 135 1.51 -2.24 -6.62
N PRO A 136 0.20 -2.54 -6.65
CA PRO A 136 -0.84 -1.61 -7.09
C PRO A 136 -1.02 -0.41 -6.17
N LEU A 137 -0.67 -0.57 -4.89
CA LEU A 137 -0.78 0.49 -3.89
C LEU A 137 0.45 1.39 -3.92
N GLN A 138 1.62 0.82 -4.22
CA GLN A 138 2.86 1.56 -4.15
C GLN A 138 3.96 0.90 -5.00
N VAL A 139 4.67 1.75 -5.74
CA VAL A 139 5.96 1.41 -6.35
C VAL A 139 6.97 2.42 -5.82
N GLY A 140 8.00 1.93 -5.12
CA GLY A 140 8.93 2.83 -4.45
C GLY A 140 9.98 2.12 -3.61
N VAL A 141 10.71 2.92 -2.86
CA VAL A 141 11.80 2.47 -2.00
C VAL A 141 11.62 3.10 -0.63
N VAL A 142 11.62 2.28 0.42
CA VAL A 142 11.53 2.72 1.80
C VAL A 142 12.86 2.43 2.47
N ALA A 143 13.48 3.41 3.10
CA ALA A 143 14.66 3.24 3.91
C ALA A 143 14.31 3.50 5.38
N GLY A 144 14.58 2.55 6.26
CA GLY A 144 14.23 2.69 7.68
C GLY A 144 14.22 1.36 8.41
N GLY A 145 13.93 1.43 9.71
CA GLY A 145 13.71 0.25 10.56
C GLY A 145 12.23 -0.08 10.70
N ARG A 146 11.91 -0.86 11.74
CA ARG A 146 10.52 -1.18 12.08
C ARG A 146 9.69 0.09 12.31
N PRO A 147 8.38 0.06 11.98
CA PRO A 147 7.48 1.20 12.18
C PRO A 147 7.51 1.72 13.63
N GLY A 148 7.41 3.04 13.80
CA GLY A 148 7.09 3.69 15.09
C GLY A 148 8.25 4.25 15.92
N VAL A 149 9.51 3.90 15.64
CA VAL A 149 10.65 4.34 16.50
C VAL A 149 11.88 4.80 15.71
N SER A 150 11.96 4.53 14.41
CA SER A 150 13.17 4.78 13.62
C SER A 150 12.98 5.88 12.57
N THR A 151 14.09 6.54 12.23
CA THR A 151 14.15 7.40 11.05
C THR A 151 13.72 6.59 9.83
N ARG A 152 12.75 7.12 9.08
CA ARG A 152 12.18 6.49 7.90
C ARG A 152 12.17 7.48 6.75
N PHE A 153 12.52 7.01 5.56
CA PHE A 153 12.43 7.73 4.30
C PHE A 153 11.66 6.89 3.30
N GLU A 154 10.71 7.48 2.60
CA GLU A 154 9.87 6.78 1.64
C GLU A 154 9.90 7.55 0.33
N LEU A 155 10.51 6.93 -0.68
CA LEU A 155 10.72 7.50 -2.00
C LEU A 155 9.73 6.89 -2.99
N THR A 156 8.89 7.74 -3.56
CA THR A 156 7.96 7.40 -4.64
C THR A 156 8.23 8.28 -5.85
N ALA A 157 7.94 7.78 -7.04
CA ALA A 157 8.10 8.55 -8.28
C ALA A 157 6.76 8.77 -8.95
N PHE A 158 6.54 9.99 -9.42
CA PHE A 158 5.39 10.30 -10.25
C PHE A 158 5.57 9.73 -11.66
N PRO A 159 4.49 9.58 -12.45
CA PRO A 159 4.60 9.22 -13.85
C PRO A 159 5.48 10.20 -14.64
N VAL A 160 6.13 9.72 -15.69
CA VAL A 160 6.97 10.56 -16.56
C VAL A 160 6.11 11.65 -17.20
N GLY A 161 6.60 12.89 -17.20
CA GLY A 161 5.87 14.05 -17.75
C GLY A 161 4.76 14.61 -16.86
N VAL A 162 4.51 14.02 -15.70
CA VAL A 162 3.54 14.54 -14.72
C VAL A 162 4.25 15.41 -13.70
N THR A 163 3.88 16.69 -13.65
CA THR A 163 4.21 17.57 -12.53
C THR A 163 3.17 17.36 -11.43
N PRO A 164 3.57 16.98 -10.22
CA PRO A 164 2.63 16.73 -9.14
C PRO A 164 2.03 18.04 -8.64
N ASP A 165 0.69 18.07 -8.57
CA ASP A 165 -0.07 19.13 -7.90
C ASP A 165 -0.02 18.95 -6.38
N VAL A 166 -0.15 20.04 -5.63
CA VAL A 166 -0.30 19.97 -4.18
C VAL A 166 -1.78 19.73 -3.87
N ASP A 167 -2.12 18.46 -3.62
CA ASP A 167 -3.47 18.06 -3.26
C ASP A 167 -3.87 18.66 -1.89
N PRO A 168 -5.16 18.97 -1.67
CA PRO A 168 -5.67 19.29 -0.34
C PRO A 168 -5.40 18.15 0.62
N LEU A 169 -4.75 18.46 1.75
CA LEU A 169 -4.38 17.46 2.75
C LEU A 169 -5.62 17.13 3.61
N ILE A 170 -6.01 15.86 3.64
CA ILE A 170 -7.20 15.41 4.38
C ILE A 170 -7.03 15.78 5.86
N GLY A 171 -7.92 16.64 6.38
CA GLY A 171 -7.96 17.03 7.78
C GLY A 171 -6.99 18.13 8.20
N ALA A 172 -5.99 18.48 7.37
CA ALA A 172 -4.96 19.47 7.71
C ALA A 172 -5.15 20.84 7.03
N GLY A 173 -6.15 21.02 6.17
CA GLY A 173 -6.42 22.28 5.45
C GLY A 173 -5.99 22.25 3.98
N ASP A 174 -5.82 23.44 3.40
CA ASP A 174 -5.37 23.58 2.01
C ASP A 174 -3.88 23.21 1.92
N GLY A 175 -3.55 22.31 0.98
CA GLY A 175 -2.17 21.95 0.71
C GLY A 175 -1.39 23.15 0.17
N LEU A 176 -0.24 23.43 0.79
CA LEU A 176 0.62 24.55 0.45
C LEU A 176 1.92 24.06 -0.18
N ARG A 177 2.33 24.72 -1.26
CA ARG A 177 3.64 24.58 -1.86
C ARG A 177 4.59 25.60 -1.23
N ILE A 178 5.66 25.14 -0.59
CA ILE A 178 6.71 25.99 -0.03
C ILE A 178 8.00 25.71 -0.78
N ASP A 179 8.65 26.74 -1.33
CA ASP A 179 9.89 26.55 -2.07
C ASP A 179 10.99 25.91 -1.20
N ALA A 180 11.74 24.98 -1.79
CA ALA A 180 12.88 24.32 -1.16
C ALA A 180 14.17 24.67 -1.92
N PRO A 181 15.35 24.57 -1.26
CA PRO A 181 16.61 24.60 -1.99
C PRO A 181 16.62 23.57 -3.13
N PRO A 182 17.16 23.92 -4.32
CA PRO A 182 17.15 23.02 -5.46
C PRO A 182 17.97 21.76 -5.17
N VAL A 183 17.44 20.60 -5.55
CA VAL A 183 18.12 19.30 -5.40
C VAL A 183 18.93 19.04 -6.67
N ASN A 184 20.26 19.00 -6.56
CA ASN A 184 21.16 18.85 -7.72
C ASN A 184 20.90 19.88 -8.83
N GLY A 185 20.59 21.13 -8.44
CA GLY A 185 20.28 22.22 -9.36
C GLY A 185 18.89 22.14 -10.02
N GLN A 186 18.08 21.15 -9.66
CA GLN A 186 16.71 20.99 -10.15
C GLN A 186 15.68 21.51 -9.15
N GLU A 187 14.50 21.82 -9.67
CA GLU A 187 13.37 22.33 -8.90
C GLU A 187 12.98 21.38 -7.76
N ALA A 188 12.75 21.95 -6.58
CA ALA A 188 12.29 21.23 -5.41
C ALA A 188 11.37 22.13 -4.56
N TYR A 189 10.44 21.52 -3.85
CA TYR A 189 9.52 22.20 -2.94
C TYR A 189 9.03 21.25 -1.85
N TRP A 190 8.69 21.82 -0.69
CA TRP A 190 8.03 21.13 0.41
C TRP A 190 6.52 21.17 0.22
N VAL A 191 5.86 20.04 0.51
CA VAL A 191 4.41 19.98 0.66
C VAL A 191 4.09 20.26 2.13
N SER A 192 3.26 21.26 2.36
CA SER A 192 2.89 21.73 3.69
C SER A 192 1.38 21.99 3.77
N SER A 193 0.91 22.51 4.91
CA SER A 193 -0.49 22.90 5.11
C SER A 193 -0.58 24.20 5.91
N SER A 194 -1.76 24.81 5.93
CA SER A 194 -2.05 25.96 6.81
C SER A 194 -2.21 25.58 8.28
N ASP A 195 -2.41 24.31 8.61
CA ASP A 195 -2.36 23.79 9.98
C ASP A 195 -0.92 23.91 10.53
N PRO A 196 -0.69 24.64 11.65
CA PRO A 196 0.63 24.80 12.25
C PRO A 196 1.33 23.49 12.60
N ALA A 197 0.60 22.44 13.01
CA ALA A 197 1.19 21.16 13.37
C ALA A 197 1.75 20.44 12.13
N PHE A 198 1.01 20.48 11.02
CA PHE A 198 1.47 19.94 9.75
C PHE A 198 2.60 20.79 9.16
N ALA A 199 2.46 22.12 9.22
CA ALA A 199 3.46 23.05 8.73
C ALA A 199 4.82 22.87 9.40
N ALA A 200 4.84 22.55 10.70
CA ALA A 200 6.05 22.29 11.44
C ALA A 200 6.70 20.92 11.14
N ALA A 201 5.94 19.96 10.58
CA ALA A 201 6.46 18.63 10.27
C ALA A 201 7.44 18.67 9.09
N MET A 202 7.09 19.39 8.02
CA MET A 202 7.89 19.50 6.78
C MET A 202 8.48 18.15 6.33
N ASP A 203 7.65 17.11 6.38
CA ASP A 203 8.08 15.72 6.17
C ASP A 203 8.11 15.33 4.69
N THR A 204 7.43 16.08 3.83
CA THR A 204 7.18 15.71 2.43
C THR A 204 7.93 16.65 1.48
N LEU A 205 9.05 16.17 0.93
CA LEU A 205 9.84 16.87 -0.09
C LEU A 205 9.48 16.35 -1.48
N ARG A 206 9.20 17.25 -2.43
CA ARG A 206 9.08 16.91 -3.85
C ARG A 206 10.19 17.55 -4.64
N PHE A 207 10.84 16.78 -5.51
CA PHE A 207 11.95 17.27 -6.31
C PHE A 207 11.96 16.64 -7.70
N ARG A 208 12.50 17.41 -8.66
CA ARG A 208 12.63 16.97 -10.05
C ARG A 208 14.02 16.39 -10.28
N SER A 209 14.09 15.26 -10.96
CA SER A 209 15.36 14.69 -11.43
C SER A 209 15.88 15.42 -12.67
N ALA A 210 17.16 15.21 -13.02
CA ALA A 210 17.74 15.74 -14.26
C ALA A 210 17.00 15.24 -15.53
N GLY A 211 16.41 14.04 -15.49
CA GLY A 211 15.56 13.51 -16.55
C GLY A 211 14.15 14.10 -16.58
N GLY A 212 13.85 15.07 -15.72
CA GLY A 212 12.58 15.78 -15.66
C GLY A 212 11.46 15.06 -14.93
N ARG A 213 11.66 13.81 -14.47
CA ARG A 213 10.69 13.05 -13.66
C ARG A 213 10.67 13.56 -12.23
N TRP A 214 9.48 13.70 -11.65
CA TRP A 214 9.28 14.11 -10.27
C TRP A 214 9.30 12.93 -9.29
N PHE A 215 9.82 13.20 -8.10
CA PHE A 215 9.89 12.28 -6.97
C PHE A 215 9.30 12.94 -5.72
N GLN A 216 8.71 12.13 -4.85
CA GLN A 216 8.29 12.50 -3.51
C GLN A 216 9.11 11.69 -2.50
N LEU A 217 9.71 12.39 -1.54
CA LEU A 217 10.42 11.84 -0.42
C LEU A 217 9.67 12.23 0.85
N GLU A 218 9.01 11.26 1.47
CA GLU A 218 8.43 11.40 2.80
C GLU A 218 9.47 11.00 3.85
N SER A 219 9.52 11.72 4.96
CA SER A 219 10.47 11.49 6.04
C SER A 219 9.79 11.49 7.39
N ALA A 220 10.17 10.57 8.27
CA ALA A 220 9.61 10.47 9.61
C ALA A 220 10.72 10.15 10.63
N GLY A 221 10.46 10.46 11.90
CA GLY A 221 11.40 10.17 12.99
C GLY A 221 12.68 11.01 12.92
N LEU A 222 12.61 12.24 12.42
CA LEU A 222 13.71 13.22 12.40
C LEU A 222 13.58 14.21 13.56
N SER A 223 14.73 14.64 14.09
CA SER A 223 14.80 15.76 15.03
C SER A 223 14.39 17.07 14.34
N GLU A 224 13.94 18.07 15.09
CA GLU A 224 13.56 19.37 14.51
C GLU A 224 14.69 20.01 13.68
N ALA A 225 15.93 19.89 14.14
CA ALA A 225 17.11 20.40 13.44
C ALA A 225 17.37 19.67 12.10
N ASP A 226 16.97 18.40 11.99
CA ASP A 226 17.26 17.56 10.83
C ASP A 226 16.14 17.54 9.78
N ARG A 227 14.92 17.97 10.14
CA ARG A 227 13.70 17.86 9.30
C ARG A 227 13.85 18.41 7.89
N GLN A 228 14.65 19.46 7.69
CA GLN A 228 14.87 20.01 6.35
C GLN A 228 16.17 19.51 5.71
N GLN A 229 17.28 19.55 6.46
CA GLN A 229 18.60 19.31 5.87
C GLN A 229 18.81 17.84 5.50
N VAL A 230 18.33 16.90 6.31
CA VAL A 230 18.54 15.47 6.05
C VAL A 230 17.74 15.01 4.82
N PRO A 231 16.43 15.29 4.66
CA PRO A 231 15.71 14.89 3.45
C PRO A 231 16.27 15.52 2.18
N LEU A 232 16.75 16.77 2.22
CA LEU A 232 17.43 17.40 1.08
C LEU A 232 18.71 16.64 0.69
N ARG A 233 19.50 16.22 1.67
CA ARG A 233 20.72 15.43 1.42
C ARG A 233 20.39 14.03 0.90
N VAL A 234 19.36 13.38 1.45
CA VAL A 234 18.86 12.08 0.94
C VAL A 234 18.40 12.23 -0.51
N ALA A 235 17.58 13.25 -0.82
CA ALA A 235 17.10 13.55 -2.17
C ALA A 235 18.25 13.82 -3.15
N ALA A 236 19.28 14.55 -2.74
CA ALA A 236 20.47 14.80 -3.56
C ALA A 236 21.24 13.51 -3.89
N GLY A 237 21.19 12.50 -3.00
CA GLY A 237 21.78 11.19 -3.22
C GLY A 237 20.89 10.21 -3.99
N VAL A 238 19.66 10.56 -4.35
CA VAL A 238 18.78 9.65 -5.12
C VAL A 238 19.35 9.43 -6.51
N LEU A 239 19.34 8.17 -6.96
CA LEU A 239 19.75 7.73 -8.28
C LEU A 239 18.50 7.32 -9.08
N PRO A 240 17.95 8.21 -9.94
CA PRO A 240 16.81 7.88 -10.79
C PRO A 240 17.17 6.82 -11.84
N GLY A 241 16.22 5.94 -12.13
CA GLY A 241 16.36 4.90 -13.15
C GLY A 241 15.57 3.64 -12.81
N ASP A 242 15.25 2.84 -13.82
CA ASP A 242 14.56 1.57 -13.63
C ASP A 242 15.52 0.56 -13.01
N TYR A 243 15.40 0.39 -11.70
CA TYR A 243 16.25 -0.50 -10.92
C TYR A 243 15.48 -1.77 -10.55
N ALA A 244 16.01 -2.91 -10.98
CA ALA A 244 15.51 -4.23 -10.62
C ALA A 244 16.50 -4.89 -9.65
N PRO A 245 16.27 -4.86 -8.32
CA PRO A 245 17.14 -5.55 -7.40
C PRO A 245 17.10 -7.07 -7.67
N PRO A 246 18.26 -7.76 -7.63
CA PRO A 246 18.28 -9.21 -7.79
C PRO A 246 17.62 -9.87 -6.58
N MET A 247 16.94 -10.99 -6.82
CA MET A 247 16.06 -11.66 -5.86
C MET A 247 16.65 -13.00 -5.40
N PRO A 248 16.48 -13.37 -4.12
CA PRO A 248 17.02 -14.59 -3.51
C PRO A 248 16.22 -15.86 -3.81
N LEU A 249 15.10 -15.72 -4.53
CA LEU A 249 14.23 -16.81 -4.93
C LEU A 249 13.76 -16.64 -6.38
N ALA A 250 13.34 -17.74 -6.96
CA ALA A 250 12.59 -17.80 -8.21
C ALA A 250 11.43 -18.80 -8.08
N LEU A 251 10.56 -18.82 -9.08
CA LEU A 251 9.52 -19.82 -9.24
C LEU A 251 9.78 -20.65 -10.49
N SER A 252 9.70 -21.98 -10.36
CA SER A 252 9.86 -22.91 -11.47
C SER A 252 8.64 -22.94 -12.41
N SER A 253 7.46 -22.60 -11.88
CA SER A 253 6.21 -22.45 -12.63
C SER A 253 5.25 -21.51 -11.89
N LEU A 254 4.23 -21.03 -12.59
CA LEU A 254 3.10 -20.30 -12.04
C LEU A 254 1.79 -20.96 -12.50
N PRO A 255 0.79 -21.11 -11.63
CA PRO A 255 -0.55 -21.47 -12.08
C PRO A 255 -1.07 -20.43 -13.10
N GLU A 256 -1.83 -20.88 -14.10
CA GLU A 256 -2.19 -20.08 -15.30
C GLU A 256 -2.88 -18.74 -14.99
N ARG A 257 -3.51 -18.62 -13.82
CA ARG A 257 -4.30 -17.45 -13.41
C ARG A 257 -3.75 -16.72 -12.21
N SER A 258 -2.55 -17.07 -11.75
CA SER A 258 -1.89 -16.37 -10.67
C SER A 258 -1.27 -15.08 -11.20
N VAL A 259 -1.50 -13.98 -10.51
CA VAL A 259 -0.83 -12.70 -10.77
C VAL A 259 -0.03 -12.30 -9.54
N VAL A 260 1.14 -11.73 -9.75
CA VAL A 260 1.90 -11.10 -8.67
C VAL A 260 1.17 -9.82 -8.29
N SER A 261 0.69 -9.74 -7.05
CA SER A 261 -0.03 -8.57 -6.55
C SER A 261 0.92 -7.58 -5.88
N GLU A 262 1.95 -8.04 -5.17
CA GLU A 262 2.88 -7.16 -4.48
C GLU A 262 4.20 -7.89 -4.21
N VAL A 263 5.32 -7.21 -4.40
CA VAL A 263 6.64 -7.71 -4.07
C VAL A 263 7.36 -6.73 -3.17
N GLU A 264 7.95 -7.25 -2.09
CA GLU A 264 8.82 -6.52 -1.19
C GLU A 264 10.17 -7.25 -1.05
N LEU A 265 11.26 -6.49 -1.06
CA LEU A 265 12.60 -6.99 -0.72
C LEU A 265 13.27 -6.04 0.25
N TYR A 266 13.49 -6.47 1.48
CA TYR A 266 14.30 -5.77 2.48
C TYR A 266 15.76 -6.20 2.38
N LEU A 267 16.66 -5.22 2.22
CA LEU A 267 18.10 -5.39 2.25
C LEU A 267 18.70 -4.56 3.40
N PRO A 268 19.40 -5.19 4.36
CA PRO A 268 20.17 -4.45 5.35
C PRO A 268 21.34 -3.73 4.68
N LEU A 269 21.63 -2.52 5.19
CA LEU A 269 22.74 -1.68 4.71
C LEU A 269 24.07 -2.04 5.36
N ARG A 270 24.05 -2.68 6.53
CA ARG A 270 25.23 -2.86 7.38
C ARG A 270 25.40 -4.29 7.84
N GLY A 271 26.12 -5.11 7.08
CA GLY A 271 26.70 -6.39 7.51
C GLY A 271 25.78 -7.41 8.20
N GLU A 272 24.50 -7.11 8.37
CA GLU A 272 23.49 -7.98 8.92
C GLU A 272 23.07 -8.91 7.79
N ASP A 273 23.23 -10.21 7.98
CA ASP A 273 22.71 -11.20 7.05
C ASP A 273 21.23 -11.46 7.35
N ARG A 274 20.41 -10.40 7.38
CA ARG A 274 18.97 -10.47 7.64
C ARG A 274 18.18 -9.73 6.56
N TRP A 275 18.39 -10.14 5.33
CA TRP A 275 17.51 -9.76 4.23
C TRP A 275 16.18 -10.51 4.36
N GLU A 276 15.13 -9.97 3.75
CA GLU A 276 13.81 -10.61 3.73
C GLU A 276 13.15 -10.31 2.38
N VAL A 277 12.48 -11.30 1.79
CA VAL A 277 11.69 -11.12 0.58
C VAL A 277 10.27 -11.60 0.82
N ARG A 278 9.31 -10.91 0.22
CA ARG A 278 7.90 -11.28 0.23
C ARG A 278 7.32 -11.08 -1.17
N VAL A 279 6.67 -12.11 -1.69
CA VAL A 279 5.98 -12.09 -2.98
C VAL A 279 4.54 -12.52 -2.74
N ASN A 280 3.62 -11.58 -2.89
CA ASN A 280 2.19 -11.82 -2.77
C ASN A 280 1.62 -12.18 -4.15
N PHE A 281 0.83 -13.24 -4.18
CA PHE A 281 0.10 -13.70 -5.35
C PHE A 281 -1.39 -13.55 -5.11
N GLN A 282 -2.10 -13.20 -6.18
CA GLN A 282 -3.55 -13.28 -6.23
C GLN A 282 -3.94 -14.27 -7.31
N GLU A 283 -4.80 -15.22 -6.96
CA GLU A 283 -5.35 -16.18 -7.90
C GLU A 283 -6.87 -16.16 -7.88
N GLN A 284 -7.47 -16.27 -9.07
CA GLN A 284 -8.93 -16.23 -9.28
C GLN A 284 -9.62 -15.03 -8.58
N LEU A 285 -8.89 -13.92 -8.41
CA LEU A 285 -9.32 -12.68 -7.76
C LEU A 285 -9.65 -12.79 -6.26
N SER A 286 -9.53 -13.96 -5.63
CA SER A 286 -9.94 -14.16 -4.22
C SER A 286 -8.92 -14.89 -3.37
N HIS A 287 -8.09 -15.75 -3.96
CA HIS A 287 -7.10 -16.53 -3.23
C HIS A 287 -5.82 -15.72 -3.15
N TYR A 288 -5.35 -15.50 -1.92
CA TYR A 288 -4.13 -14.76 -1.65
C TYR A 288 -3.11 -15.72 -1.07
N LEU A 289 -1.97 -15.82 -1.74
CA LEU A 289 -0.82 -16.55 -1.26
C LEU A 289 0.35 -15.61 -1.05
N VAL A 290 1.18 -15.93 -0.08
CA VAL A 290 2.38 -15.16 0.22
C VAL A 290 3.54 -16.14 0.25
N VAL A 291 4.48 -15.96 -0.66
CA VAL A 291 5.79 -16.61 -0.58
C VAL A 291 6.71 -15.64 0.13
N HIS A 292 7.29 -16.03 1.26
CA HIS A 292 8.29 -15.22 1.95
C HIS A 292 9.55 -16.03 2.22
N ALA A 293 10.71 -15.37 2.18
CA ALA A 293 11.97 -16.04 2.45
C ALA A 293 12.96 -15.10 3.15
N GLY A 294 13.87 -15.71 3.88
CA GLY A 294 14.97 -15.04 4.57
C GLY A 294 16.08 -16.03 4.91
N PRO A 295 17.21 -15.54 5.43
CA PRO A 295 18.24 -16.41 5.96
C PRO A 295 17.68 -17.31 7.06
N ASP A 296 18.13 -18.57 7.08
CA ASP A 296 17.77 -19.58 8.05
C ASP A 296 18.45 -19.28 9.39
N LEU A 297 17.85 -18.34 10.12
CA LEU A 297 18.27 -17.92 11.44
C LEU A 297 17.44 -18.67 12.49
N PRO A 298 18.00 -18.94 13.68
CA PRO A 298 17.22 -19.48 14.79
C PRO A 298 15.98 -18.61 15.02
N ASP A 299 14.83 -19.26 15.18
CA ASP A 299 13.59 -18.55 15.49
C ASP A 299 13.83 -17.67 16.73
N PRO A 300 13.33 -16.42 16.73
CA PRO A 300 13.44 -15.57 17.90
C PRO A 300 12.80 -16.29 19.10
N PRO A 301 13.33 -16.08 20.32
CA PRO A 301 12.75 -16.70 21.51
C PRO A 301 11.25 -16.39 21.59
N ALA A 302 10.44 -17.41 21.92
CA ALA A 302 8.96 -17.40 21.90
C ALA A 302 8.28 -16.30 22.75
N ASN A 303 9.06 -15.48 23.45
CA ASN A 303 8.61 -14.35 24.25
C ASN A 303 8.29 -13.09 23.41
N VAL A 304 8.66 -13.06 22.13
CA VAL A 304 8.04 -12.11 21.19
C VAL A 304 6.66 -12.67 20.91
N LEU A 305 5.60 -11.97 21.36
CA LEU A 305 4.21 -12.30 21.02
C LEU A 305 4.21 -12.69 19.55
N PRO A 306 3.96 -13.98 19.22
CA PRO A 306 4.11 -14.42 17.86
C PRO A 306 3.16 -13.55 17.06
N GLY A 307 3.69 -12.85 16.06
CA GLY A 307 2.91 -12.46 14.90
C GLY A 307 2.56 -13.74 14.16
N GLN A 308 1.82 -14.62 14.84
CA GLN A 308 1.37 -15.90 14.35
C GLN A 308 0.63 -15.55 13.06
N SER A 309 1.19 -15.99 11.94
CA SER A 309 0.41 -16.08 10.72
C SER A 309 -0.82 -16.89 11.12
N PHE A 310 -2.02 -16.29 11.00
CA PHE A 310 -3.27 -17.00 11.25
C PHE A 310 -3.57 -18.02 10.14
N PHE A 311 -2.67 -18.13 9.17
CA PHE A 311 -2.80 -18.88 7.95
C PHE A 311 -1.92 -20.13 8.05
N PRO A 312 -2.38 -21.28 7.51
CA PRO A 312 -1.52 -22.43 7.34
C PRO A 312 -0.29 -22.04 6.52
N GLU A 313 0.86 -22.39 7.07
CA GLU A 313 2.18 -22.09 6.55
C GLU A 313 2.90 -23.41 6.27
N GLU A 314 3.49 -23.52 5.09
CA GLU A 314 4.38 -24.63 4.74
C GLU A 314 5.77 -24.07 4.45
N CYS A 315 6.80 -24.62 5.09
CA CYS A 315 8.17 -24.11 5.04
C CYS A 315 9.16 -25.15 4.49
N GLY A 316 10.16 -24.66 3.78
CA GLY A 316 11.36 -25.40 3.39
C GLY A 316 12.63 -24.68 3.88
N THR A 317 13.70 -25.45 4.05
CA THR A 317 15.03 -24.92 4.36
C THR A 317 16.09 -25.54 3.44
N GLY A 318 17.14 -24.77 3.13
CA GLY A 318 18.21 -25.20 2.24
C GLY A 318 19.13 -24.05 1.83
N GLY A 319 20.42 -24.33 1.65
CA GLY A 319 21.41 -23.30 1.24
C GLY A 319 21.51 -22.12 2.22
N GLY A 320 21.19 -22.34 3.50
CA GLY A 320 21.15 -21.31 4.54
C GLY A 320 19.94 -20.36 4.47
N VAL A 321 18.90 -20.72 3.70
CA VAL A 321 17.67 -19.94 3.52
C VAL A 321 16.49 -20.75 4.05
N LYS A 322 15.56 -20.07 4.74
CA LYS A 322 14.22 -20.55 5.06
C LYS A 322 13.24 -19.82 4.16
N TRP A 323 12.38 -20.57 3.49
CA TRP A 323 11.30 -20.00 2.68
C TRP A 323 9.99 -20.69 3.04
N CYS A 324 8.93 -19.92 3.11
CA CYS A 324 7.63 -20.39 3.54
C CYS A 324 6.55 -19.85 2.61
N VAL A 325 5.44 -20.57 2.56
CA VAL A 325 4.25 -20.18 1.82
C VAL A 325 3.08 -20.13 2.78
N ASP A 326 2.44 -18.96 2.87
CA ASP A 326 1.17 -18.76 3.56
C ASP A 326 0.02 -18.73 2.56
N SER A 327 -1.13 -19.28 2.93
CA SER A 327 -2.38 -19.13 2.16
C SER A 327 -3.49 -18.57 3.03
N ALA A 328 -4.06 -17.44 2.63
CA ALA A 328 -5.21 -16.84 3.32
C ALA A 328 -6.47 -17.72 3.26
N GLN A 329 -6.55 -18.58 2.23
CA GLN A 329 -7.68 -19.46 1.93
C GLN A 329 -7.13 -20.82 1.50
N PRO A 330 -6.60 -21.62 2.45
CA PRO A 330 -5.96 -22.89 2.16
C PRO A 330 -6.99 -23.89 1.62
N VAL A 331 -6.67 -24.54 0.51
CA VAL A 331 -7.48 -25.62 -0.07
C VAL A 331 -6.56 -26.79 -0.34
N ALA A 332 -6.52 -27.77 0.56
CA ALA A 332 -5.63 -28.93 0.47
C ALA A 332 -5.81 -29.67 -0.87
N GLY A 333 -4.71 -30.02 -1.53
CA GLY A 333 -4.70 -30.69 -2.84
C GLY A 333 -5.08 -29.79 -4.03
N SER A 334 -5.41 -28.51 -3.79
CA SER A 334 -5.63 -27.54 -4.85
C SER A 334 -4.30 -27.02 -5.37
N GLU A 335 -4.12 -27.03 -6.69
CA GLU A 335 -2.96 -26.40 -7.32
C GLU A 335 -2.82 -24.90 -6.94
N VAL A 336 -3.96 -24.27 -6.68
CA VAL A 336 -4.13 -22.85 -6.39
C VAL A 336 -3.94 -22.54 -4.91
N GLY A 337 -4.63 -23.28 -4.05
CA GLY A 337 -4.81 -22.93 -2.65
C GLY A 337 -3.93 -23.70 -1.68
N ASP A 338 -3.20 -24.71 -2.13
CA ASP A 338 -2.36 -25.56 -1.29
C ASP A 338 -0.95 -24.97 -1.11
N PRO A 339 -0.57 -24.52 0.11
CA PRO A 339 0.76 -24.00 0.36
C PRO A 339 1.88 -24.99 0.03
N ALA A 340 1.67 -26.30 0.21
CA ALA A 340 2.69 -27.31 -0.08
C ALA A 340 2.95 -27.42 -1.59
N ALA A 341 1.90 -27.33 -2.41
CA ALA A 341 2.03 -27.30 -3.86
C ALA A 341 2.83 -26.05 -4.31
N TRP A 342 2.56 -24.89 -3.72
CA TRP A 342 3.30 -23.66 -4.00
C TRP A 342 4.75 -23.73 -3.53
N LEU A 343 5.01 -24.30 -2.35
CA LEU A 343 6.35 -24.48 -1.81
C LEU A 343 7.24 -25.28 -2.77
N ALA A 344 6.69 -26.33 -3.40
CA ALA A 344 7.39 -27.15 -4.39
C ALA A 344 7.79 -26.37 -5.67
N ARG A 345 7.21 -25.19 -5.91
CA ARG A 345 7.56 -24.31 -7.04
C ARG A 345 8.66 -23.31 -6.70
N VAL A 346 8.95 -23.09 -5.41
CA VAL A 346 9.95 -22.13 -4.97
C VAL A 346 11.36 -22.70 -5.19
N VAL A 347 12.18 -21.94 -5.92
CA VAL A 347 13.58 -22.25 -6.19
C VAL A 347 14.45 -21.25 -5.41
N PRO A 348 14.98 -21.61 -4.24
CA PRO A 348 15.85 -20.74 -3.46
C PRO A 348 17.23 -20.59 -4.13
N ARG A 349 17.85 -19.41 -4.02
CA ARG A 349 19.19 -19.10 -4.55
C ARG A 349 20.27 -18.96 -3.47
N GLY A 350 19.94 -19.25 -2.22
CA GLY A 350 20.87 -19.15 -1.09
C GLY A 350 21.09 -17.71 -0.61
N ASN A 351 22.02 -17.56 0.35
CA ASN A 351 22.36 -16.26 0.94
C ASN A 351 23.37 -15.42 0.13
N ASP A 352 24.02 -16.02 -0.87
CA ASP A 352 25.00 -15.30 -1.69
C ASP A 352 24.30 -14.35 -2.66
N ARG A 353 24.40 -13.04 -2.38
CA ARG A 353 23.82 -12.00 -3.24
C ARG A 353 24.36 -12.01 -4.66
N ALA A 354 25.56 -12.54 -4.90
CA ALA A 354 26.10 -12.67 -6.24
C ALA A 354 25.39 -13.76 -7.07
N ALA A 355 24.74 -14.72 -6.42
CA ALA A 355 23.94 -15.77 -7.06
C ALA A 355 22.48 -15.37 -7.30
N TRP A 356 22.05 -14.23 -6.75
CA TRP A 356 20.69 -13.73 -6.94
C TRP A 356 20.49 -13.20 -8.37
N SER A 357 19.25 -13.20 -8.85
CA SER A 357 18.93 -12.74 -10.21
C SER A 357 17.57 -12.04 -10.25
N THR A 358 17.37 -11.22 -11.27
CA THR A 358 16.10 -10.53 -11.54
C THR A 358 15.03 -11.43 -12.15
N ASP A 359 15.41 -12.61 -12.66
CA ASP A 359 14.49 -13.60 -13.21
C ASP A 359 13.80 -14.36 -12.08
N VAL A 360 12.64 -13.89 -11.66
CA VAL A 360 11.85 -14.50 -10.57
C VAL A 360 10.77 -15.41 -11.12
N LEU A 361 10.13 -15.03 -12.22
CA LEU A 361 9.07 -15.83 -12.84
C LEU A 361 9.65 -16.78 -13.93
N PRO A 362 8.94 -17.89 -14.22
CA PRO A 362 9.36 -18.91 -15.19
C PRO A 362 9.67 -18.39 -16.59
#